data_AF-A0A1V0J045-F1
#
_entry.id   AF-A0A1V0J045-F1
#
_cell.length_a   1.000
_cell.length_b   1.000
_cell.length_c   1.000
_cell.angle_alpha   90.00
_cell.angle_beta   90.00
_cell.angle_gamma   90.00
#
_symmetry.space_group_name_H-M   'P 1'
#
loop_
_entity.id
_entity.type
_entity.pdbx_description
1 polymer ?
#
loop_
_entity_poly.entity_id
_entity_poly.type
_entity_poly.pdbx_seq_one_letter_code
_entity_poly.pdbx_strand_id
1 'polypeptide(L)' 'MEVNILAFIATALFILVPTAFLLIIYVKTVSQGD' A
#
# COMPACT_ATOMS: atom_id res chain seq x y z
N MET A 1 10.94 23.87 10.66
CA MET A 1 9.75 23.78 9.77
C MET A 1 8.69 22.99 10.52
N GLU A 2 7.47 23.50 10.62
CA GLU A 2 6.34 22.74 11.17
C GLU A 2 5.85 21.74 10.12
N VAL A 3 5.56 20.50 10.52
CA VAL A 3 5.18 19.41 9.62
C VAL A 3 3.71 19.08 9.77
N ASN A 4 3.01 18.90 8.64
CA ASN A 4 1.61 18.48 8.66
C ASN A 4 1.51 16.96 8.84
N ILE A 5 1.23 16.53 10.07
CA ILE A 5 1.10 15.12 10.43
C ILE A 5 -0.07 14.45 9.68
N LEU A 6 -1.17 15.16 9.45
CA LEU A 6 -2.30 14.64 8.67
C LEU A 6 -1.91 14.39 7.22
N ALA A 7 -1.12 15.29 6.62
CA ALA A 7 -0.60 15.09 5.27
C ALA A 7 0.35 13.89 5.21
N PHE A 8 1.21 13.72 6.22
CA PHE A 8 2.09 12.56 6.32
C PHE A 8 1.30 11.24 6.37
N ILE A 9 0.31 11.15 7.25
CA ILE A 9 -0.56 9.96 7.38
C ILE A 9 -1.32 9.73 6.07
N ALA A 10 -1.87 10.77 5.45
CA ALA A 10 -2.58 10.66 4.18
C ALA A 10 -1.67 10.11 3.07
N THR A 11 -0.44 10.61 2.94
CA THR A 11 0.53 10.11 1.96
C THR A 11 0.94 8.66 2.25
N ALA A 12 1.17 8.31 3.52
CA ALA A 12 1.52 6.95 3.91
C ALA A 12 0.39 5.96 3.56
N LEU A 13 -0.86 6.29 3.93
CA LEU A 13 -2.02 5.46 3.61
C LEU A 13 -2.27 5.38 2.10
N PHE A 14 -2.13 6.49 1.37
CA PHE A 14 -2.30 6.53 -0.08
C PHE A 14 -1.32 5.60 -0.81
N ILE A 15 -0.10 5.42 -0.31
CA ILE A 15 0.87 4.49 -0.89
C ILE A 15 0.60 3.06 -0.42
N LEU A 16 0.44 2.85 0.88
CA LEU A 16 0.38 1.53 1.47
C LEU A 16 -0.88 0.75 1.10
N VAL A 17 -2.04 1.41 1.04
CA VAL A 17 -3.32 0.76 0.73
C VAL A 17 -3.33 0.13 -0.68
N PRO A 18 -3.07 0.87 -1.78
CA PRO A 18 -3.04 0.26 -3.11
C PRO A 18 -1.86 -0.71 -3.28
N THR A 19 -0.71 -0.46 -2.65
CA THR A 19 0.44 -1.38 -2.71
C THR A 19 0.10 -2.73 -2.07
N ALA A 20 -0.48 -2.72 -0.87
CA ALA A 20 -0.91 -3.95 -0.21
C ALA A 20 -1.97 -4.70 -1.02
N PHE A 21 -2.94 -3.97 -1.61
CA PHE A 21 -3.95 -4.56 -2.48
C PHE A 21 -3.33 -5.29 -3.68
N LEU A 22 -2.39 -4.65 -4.39
CA LEU A 22 -1.69 -5.27 -5.52
C LEU A 22 -0.85 -6.48 -5.09
N LEU A 23 -0.13 -6.38 -3.97
CA LEU A 23 0.66 -7.50 -3.45
C LEU A 23 -0.20 -8.71 -3.09
N ILE A 24 -1.38 -8.48 -2.50
CA ILE A 24 -2.33 -9.57 -2.18
C ILE A 24 -2.75 -10.29 -3.46
N ILE A 25 -3.11 -9.55 -4.52
CA ILE A 25 -3.49 -10.15 -5.80
C ILE A 25 -2.32 -10.89 -6.41
N TYR A 26 -1.13 -10.28 -6.43
CA TYR A 26 0.09 -10.88 -6.96
C TYR A 26 0.40 -12.23 -6.29
N VAL A 27 0.40 -12.27 -4.95
CA VAL A 27 0.66 -13.51 -4.19
C VAL A 27 -0.39 -14.56 -4.53
N LYS A 28 -1.68 -14.20 -4.57
CA LYS A 28 -2.74 -15.15 -4.96
C LYS A 28 -2.55 -15.70 -6.37
N THR A 29 -2.11 -14.88 -7.33
CA THR A 29 -1.86 -15.32 -8.70
C THR A 29 -0.66 -16.26 -8.77
N VAL A 30 0.45 -15.93 -8.13
CA VAL A 30 1.65 -16.78 -8.11
C VAL A 30 1.37 -18.11 -7.43
N SER A 31 0.69 -18.12 -6.27
CA SER A 31 0.36 -19.34 -5.54
C SER A 31 -0.66 -20.26 -6.23
N GLN A 32 -1.36 -19.79 -7.28
CA GLN A 32 -2.25 -20.62 -8.11
C GLN A 32 -1.57 -21.13 -9.39
N GLY A 33 -0.42 -20.55 -9.76
CA GLY A 33 0.33 -20.89 -10.98
C GLY A 33 1.37 -22.00 -10.80
N ASP A 34 1.56 -22.48 -9.57
CA ASP A 34 2.33 -23.68 -9.19
C ASP A 34 1.39 -24.88 -8.96
#